data_AF-A0A7Z9A687-F1
#
_entry.id   AF-A0A7Z9A687-F1
#
_cell.length_a   1.000
_cell.length_b   1.000
_cell.length_c   1.000
_cell.angle_alpha   90.00
_cell.angle_beta   90.00
_cell.angle_gamma   90.00
#
_symmetry.space_group_name_H-M   'P 1'
#
loop_
_entity.id
_entity.type
_entity.pdbx_description
1 polymer ?
#
loop_
_entity_poly.entity_id
_entity_poly.type
_entity_poly.pdbx_seq_one_letter_code
_entity_poly.pdbx_strand_id
1 'polypeptide(L)'
;MAHKHSGLSRRTLLRTAAIGVPAAGAVAFGSTLVTATSANAIGVDGWWGEETSAGLQRFMNAVRGSGLSVDGVISSQPSSMAASCSGIVSGWEWVEDSQAAGSPTMLAMYQWLGLGTSSQNIFLKTQEWGQNVTGYTITAVHIKLLQEHYGLTADGTFDGPSPTIKALQNEINQYVG
;
A
#
# COMPACT_ATOMS: atom_id res chain seq x y z
N MET A 1 -56.07 -23.71 -44.88
CA MET A 1 -56.00 -24.02 -43.44
C MET A 1 -54.55 -23.91 -42.99
N ALA A 2 -54.29 -23.11 -41.95
CA ALA A 2 -53.23 -23.14 -40.90
C ALA A 2 -51.78 -23.60 -41.20
N HIS A 3 -50.70 -23.20 -40.50
CA HIS A 3 -50.20 -22.03 -39.74
C HIS A 3 -48.80 -22.45 -39.19
N LYS A 4 -47.87 -21.49 -39.00
CA LYS A 4 -46.61 -21.51 -38.15
C LYS A 4 -45.37 -22.24 -38.73
N HIS A 5 -44.22 -21.61 -39.00
CA HIS A 5 -43.25 -20.75 -38.25
C HIS A 5 -42.50 -21.42 -37.09
N SER A 6 -41.21 -21.74 -37.31
CA SER A 6 -40.03 -21.55 -36.42
C SER A 6 -38.82 -22.37 -36.92
N GLY A 7 -37.59 -21.89 -37.07
CA GLY A 7 -37.01 -20.58 -36.84
C GLY A 7 -35.55 -20.46 -37.34
N LEU A 8 -35.11 -19.19 -37.48
CA LEU A 8 -33.78 -18.61 -37.15
C LEU A 8 -32.54 -19.23 -37.85
N SER A 9 -31.99 -18.67 -38.93
CA SER A 9 -31.23 -17.41 -39.09
C SER A 9 -30.03 -17.23 -38.14
N ARG A 10 -28.82 -17.15 -38.73
CA ARG A 10 -27.86 -16.03 -38.65
C ARG A 10 -26.46 -16.47 -39.13
N ARG A 11 -26.27 -16.53 -40.44
CA ARG A 11 -24.94 -16.54 -41.07
C ARG A 11 -24.67 -15.15 -41.63
N THR A 12 -24.26 -14.24 -40.75
CA THR A 12 -23.72 -12.94 -41.14
C THR A 12 -22.70 -12.53 -40.11
N LEU A 13 -21.42 -12.56 -40.47
CA LEU A 13 -20.52 -11.45 -40.19
C LEU A 13 -19.34 -11.51 -41.15
N LEU A 14 -19.15 -10.38 -41.82
CA LEU A 14 -18.18 -10.10 -42.87
C LEU A 14 -16.80 -9.87 -42.26
N ARG A 15 -15.79 -10.30 -43.04
CA ARG A 15 -14.51 -9.62 -43.36
C ARG A 15 -13.77 -8.91 -42.22
N THR A 16 -12.47 -9.21 -42.08
CA THR A 16 -11.36 -8.34 -42.58
C THR A 16 -10.01 -8.79 -42.02
N ALA A 17 -8.98 -8.69 -42.88
CA ALA A 17 -7.52 -8.72 -42.69
C ALA A 17 -7.00 -8.68 -41.23
N ALA A 18 -6.17 -9.64 -40.80
CA ALA A 18 -4.77 -9.89 -41.13
C ALA A 18 -3.76 -9.04 -40.32
N ILE A 19 -2.62 -9.69 -40.04
CA ILE A 19 -1.29 -9.14 -39.70
C ILE A 19 -0.98 -8.96 -38.20
N GLY A 20 0.02 -9.72 -37.73
CA GLY A 20 1.18 -9.15 -37.01
C GLY A 20 1.20 -9.22 -35.48
N VAL A 21 1.97 -10.18 -34.96
CA VAL A 21 2.72 -10.19 -33.67
C VAL A 21 3.76 -9.01 -33.66
N PRO A 22 4.41 -8.48 -32.57
CA PRO A 22 4.53 -8.82 -31.13
C PRO A 22 4.45 -7.63 -30.11
N ALA A 23 4.60 -7.95 -28.81
CA ALA A 23 5.36 -7.26 -27.74
C ALA A 23 5.11 -5.78 -27.33
N ALA A 24 5.25 -5.57 -26.02
CA ALA A 24 5.19 -4.33 -25.24
C ALA A 24 5.65 -3.03 -25.93
N GLY A 25 4.87 -1.96 -25.74
CA GLY A 25 5.33 -0.59 -26.00
C GLY A 25 4.18 0.42 -26.11
N ALA A 26 4.28 1.48 -25.29
CA ALA A 26 3.60 2.77 -25.43
C ALA A 26 2.08 2.80 -25.17
N VAL A 27 1.71 2.96 -23.90
CA VAL A 27 0.50 3.70 -23.55
C VAL A 27 0.71 5.14 -23.99
N ALA A 28 -0.17 5.61 -24.87
CA ALA A 28 -0.15 6.95 -25.44
C ALA A 28 -0.25 8.03 -24.35
N PHE A 29 0.78 8.87 -24.24
CA PHE A 29 0.74 10.11 -23.48
C PHE A 29 -0.04 11.14 -24.32
N GLY A 30 -1.34 11.24 -24.06
CA GLY A 30 -2.24 12.04 -24.87
C GLY A 30 -3.42 12.53 -24.05
N SER A 31 -3.15 13.47 -23.16
CA SER A 31 -4.03 14.55 -22.67
C SER A 31 -3.44 15.04 -21.36
N THR A 32 -3.20 16.34 -21.26
CA THR A 32 -2.90 17.04 -20.01
C THR A 32 -4.07 16.78 -19.05
N LEU A 33 -3.97 15.70 -18.27
CA LEU A 33 -4.75 15.57 -17.06
C LEU A 33 -4.17 16.64 -16.14
N VAL A 34 -4.83 17.79 -16.10
CA VAL A 34 -4.74 18.65 -14.93
C VAL A 34 -5.24 17.78 -13.81
N THR A 35 -4.31 17.15 -13.09
CA THR A 35 -4.61 16.45 -11.86
C THR A 35 -5.23 17.50 -10.95
N ALA A 36 -6.56 17.49 -10.84
CA ALA A 36 -7.20 18.17 -9.74
C ALA A 36 -6.57 17.54 -8.49
N THR A 37 -5.88 18.33 -7.68
CA THR A 37 -5.43 17.88 -6.37
C THR A 37 -6.67 17.31 -5.68
N SER A 38 -6.74 15.98 -5.58
CA SER A 38 -7.84 15.33 -4.88
C SER A 38 -7.91 15.89 -3.48
N ALA A 39 -9.11 16.13 -2.99
CA ALA A 39 -9.34 16.67 -1.65
C ALA A 39 -8.77 15.77 -0.54
N ASN A 40 -8.30 14.56 -0.87
CA ASN A 40 -7.69 13.61 0.05
C ASN A 40 -6.20 13.35 -0.21
N ALA A 41 -5.59 14.00 -1.20
CA ALA A 41 -4.16 13.86 -1.47
C ALA A 41 -3.34 14.45 -0.31
N ILE A 42 -2.35 13.70 0.15
CA ILE A 42 -1.47 14.09 1.27
C ILE A 42 -0.16 14.68 0.75
N GLY A 43 0.52 15.46 1.59
CA GLY A 43 1.86 15.96 1.31
C GLY A 43 2.88 14.82 1.08
N VAL A 44 3.80 15.03 0.15
CA VAL A 44 4.88 14.08 -0.17
C VAL A 44 6.23 14.70 0.18
N ASP A 45 6.54 14.70 1.47
CA ASP A 45 7.69 15.39 2.06
C ASP A 45 8.69 14.45 2.75
N GLY A 46 8.34 13.16 2.89
CA GLY A 46 9.16 12.19 3.60
C GLY A 46 9.04 12.27 5.13
N TRP A 47 8.09 13.04 5.66
CA TRP A 47 7.76 13.11 7.09
C TRP A 47 6.42 12.45 7.36
N TRP A 48 6.38 11.56 8.33
CA TRP A 48 5.15 10.86 8.68
C TRP A 48 4.41 11.65 9.76
N GLY A 49 3.33 12.32 9.34
CA GLY A 49 2.37 12.97 10.22
C GLY A 49 1.00 12.29 10.23
N GLU A 50 0.05 12.90 10.95
CA GLU A 50 -1.35 12.47 11.03
C GLU A 50 -2.00 12.23 9.66
N GLU A 51 -1.74 13.09 8.67
CA GLU A 51 -2.26 12.90 7.32
C GLU A 51 -1.72 11.63 6.65
N THR A 52 -0.45 11.29 6.88
CA THR A 52 0.14 10.05 6.37
C THR A 52 -0.47 8.82 7.05
N SER A 53 -0.75 8.90 8.35
CA SER A 53 -1.46 7.84 9.09
C SER A 53 -2.90 7.64 8.58
N ALA A 54 -3.65 8.73 8.39
CA ALA A 54 -4.99 8.68 7.82
C ALA A 54 -4.98 8.16 6.38
N GLY A 55 -4.00 8.60 5.58
CA GLY A 55 -3.74 8.12 4.24
C GLY A 55 -3.48 6.62 4.20
N LEU A 56 -2.63 6.12 5.10
CA LEU A 56 -2.33 4.69 5.23
C LEU A 56 -3.59 3.88 5.58
N GLN A 57 -4.42 4.36 6.52
CA GLN A 57 -5.68 3.70 6.89
C GLN A 57 -6.62 3.60 5.69
N ARG A 58 -6.81 4.69 4.93
CA ARG A 58 -7.61 4.71 3.69
C ARG A 58 -7.03 3.77 2.64
N PHE A 59 -5.71 3.82 2.43
CA PHE A 59 -5.01 2.97 1.48
C PHE A 59 -5.19 1.48 1.83
N MET A 60 -5.00 1.10 3.09
CA MET A 60 -5.26 -0.26 3.56
C MET A 60 -6.73 -0.66 3.37
N ASN A 61 -7.68 0.24 3.62
CA ASN A 61 -9.09 -0.04 3.33
C ASN A 61 -9.33 -0.27 1.83
N ALA A 62 -8.70 0.51 0.96
CA ALA A 62 -8.87 0.41 -0.49
C ALA A 62 -8.24 -0.87 -1.07
N VAL A 63 -7.00 -1.20 -0.69
CA VAL A 63 -6.25 -2.32 -1.29
C VAL A 63 -6.50 -3.67 -0.61
N ARG A 64 -7.00 -3.66 0.62
CA ARG A 64 -7.16 -4.89 1.43
C ARG A 64 -8.56 -5.09 1.98
N GLY A 65 -9.44 -4.09 1.92
CA GLY A 65 -10.76 -4.16 2.55
C GLY A 65 -10.66 -4.29 4.08
N SER A 66 -9.63 -3.71 4.69
CA SER A 66 -9.28 -3.92 6.11
C SER A 66 -10.32 -3.42 7.12
N GLY A 67 -11.27 -2.56 6.72
CA GLY A 67 -12.33 -2.06 7.60
C GLY A 67 -11.83 -1.18 8.75
N LEU A 68 -10.69 -0.51 8.57
CA LEU A 68 -10.07 0.37 9.55
C LEU A 68 -10.88 1.66 9.71
N SER A 69 -10.98 2.15 10.95
CA SER A 69 -11.32 3.56 11.21
C SER A 69 -10.23 4.47 10.65
N VAL A 70 -10.63 5.59 10.04
CA VAL A 70 -9.71 6.60 9.53
C VAL A 70 -9.66 7.75 10.54
N ASP A 71 -8.85 7.58 11.58
CA ASP A 71 -8.69 8.53 12.69
C ASP A 71 -7.33 9.26 12.68
N GLY A 72 -6.43 8.92 11.75
CA GLY A 72 -5.13 9.57 11.63
C GLY A 72 -4.11 9.14 12.69
N VAL A 73 -4.40 8.10 13.48
CA VAL A 73 -3.52 7.67 14.57
C VAL A 73 -3.08 6.22 14.41
N ILE A 74 -1.77 5.98 14.47
CA ILE A 74 -1.21 4.64 14.67
C ILE A 74 -1.08 4.42 16.17
N SER A 75 -2.07 3.72 16.74
CA SER A 75 -2.26 3.55 18.19
C SER A 75 -1.26 2.60 18.85
N SER A 76 -0.97 2.84 20.13
CA SER A 76 -0.30 1.92 21.06
C SER A 76 1.01 1.29 20.54
N GLN A 77 1.95 2.12 20.12
CA GLN A 77 3.24 1.71 19.55
C GLN A 77 4.37 1.80 20.59
N PRO A 78 5.35 0.88 20.57
CA PRO A 78 6.42 0.86 21.56
C PRO A 78 7.34 2.08 21.42
N SER A 79 7.44 2.88 22.48
CA SER A 79 8.25 4.09 22.54
C SER A 79 9.75 3.83 22.32
N SER A 80 10.26 2.63 22.58
CA SER A 80 11.63 2.27 22.24
C SER A 80 11.97 2.42 20.75
N MET A 81 10.96 2.28 19.87
CA MET A 81 11.13 2.46 18.42
C MET A 81 11.16 3.92 17.98
N ALA A 82 10.70 4.86 18.82
CA ALA A 82 10.57 6.27 18.43
C ALA A 82 11.92 6.88 18.04
N ALA A 83 13.01 6.52 18.74
CA ALA A 83 14.35 7.01 18.44
C ALA A 83 14.86 6.57 17.04
N SER A 84 14.47 5.37 16.59
CA SER A 84 14.78 4.85 15.24
C SER A 84 13.82 5.36 14.16
N CYS A 85 12.82 6.16 14.54
CA CYS A 85 11.79 6.67 13.65
C CYS A 85 11.71 8.21 13.72
N SER A 86 12.87 8.88 13.61
CA SER A 86 12.96 10.34 13.66
C SER A 86 12.12 11.07 12.61
N GLY A 87 11.78 10.39 11.50
CA GLY A 87 10.89 10.86 10.45
C GLY A 87 9.40 10.86 10.81
N ILE A 88 9.01 10.29 11.96
CA ILE A 88 7.63 10.34 12.47
C ILE A 88 7.49 11.58 13.35
N VAL A 89 6.67 12.53 12.92
CA VAL A 89 6.49 13.83 13.58
C VAL A 89 5.13 13.97 14.29
N SER A 90 4.10 13.25 13.84
CA SER A 90 2.77 13.19 14.46
C SER A 90 1.97 11.98 13.97
N GLY A 91 0.74 11.79 14.44
CA GLY A 91 -0.14 10.70 13.97
C GLY A 91 0.21 9.32 14.53
N TRP A 92 0.98 9.28 15.62
CA TRP A 92 1.41 8.06 16.32
C TRP A 92 1.23 8.24 17.82
N GLU A 93 0.75 7.18 18.47
CA GLU A 93 0.68 7.11 19.93
C GLU A 93 1.80 6.19 20.42
N TRP A 94 2.83 6.79 21.02
CA TRP A 94 3.93 6.06 21.65
C TRP A 94 3.60 5.75 23.11
N VAL A 95 3.74 4.50 23.49
CA VAL A 95 3.52 4.00 24.87
C VAL A 95 4.73 3.22 25.35
N GLU A 96 4.80 2.93 26.66
CA GLU A 96 5.82 2.02 27.18
C GLU A 96 5.73 0.66 26.48
N ASP A 97 6.88 0.05 26.18
CA ASP A 97 6.97 -1.22 25.44
C ASP A 97 6.11 -2.34 26.06
N SER A 98 6.00 -2.37 27.40
CA SER A 98 5.18 -3.36 28.12
C SER A 98 3.67 -3.16 27.94
N GLN A 99 3.24 -1.96 27.51
CA GLN A 99 1.85 -1.56 27.29
C GLN A 99 1.50 -1.45 25.81
N ALA A 100 2.46 -1.70 24.90
CA ALA A 100 2.25 -1.60 23.46
C ALA A 100 1.37 -2.75 22.96
N ALA A 101 0.07 -2.49 22.87
CA ALA A 101 -0.92 -3.41 22.32
C ALA A 101 -0.92 -3.42 20.78
N GLY A 102 -0.41 -2.34 20.16
CA GLY A 102 -0.33 -2.17 18.72
C GLY A 102 -1.61 -1.66 18.07
N SER A 103 -1.59 -1.58 16.75
CA SER A 103 -2.64 -1.00 15.91
C SER A 103 -3.11 -1.98 14.83
N PRO A 104 -4.41 -2.08 14.56
CA PRO A 104 -4.92 -2.79 13.39
C PRO A 104 -4.35 -2.24 12.06
N THR A 105 -4.01 -0.96 11.99
CA THR A 105 -3.36 -0.36 10.81
C THR A 105 -1.98 -0.97 10.55
N MET A 106 -1.20 -1.21 11.60
CA MET A 106 0.10 -1.87 11.50
C MET A 106 -0.04 -3.31 11.02
N LEU A 107 -1.02 -4.04 11.55
CA LEU A 107 -1.31 -5.40 11.08
C LEU A 107 -1.69 -5.41 9.60
N ALA A 108 -2.55 -4.48 9.19
CA ALA A 108 -2.94 -4.35 7.81
C ALA A 108 -1.73 -4.09 6.91
N MET A 109 -0.83 -3.17 7.31
CA MET A 109 0.41 -2.90 6.58
C MET A 109 1.31 -4.13 6.51
N TYR A 110 1.54 -4.81 7.63
CA TYR A 110 2.34 -6.04 7.69
C TYR A 110 1.82 -7.12 6.74
N GLN A 111 0.51 -7.35 6.76
CA GLN A 111 -0.14 -8.31 5.87
C GLN A 111 -0.12 -7.87 4.40
N TRP A 112 -0.19 -6.56 4.12
CA TRP A 112 -0.16 -6.03 2.75
C TRP A 112 1.22 -6.23 2.12
N LEU A 113 2.28 -5.89 2.85
CA LEU A 113 3.67 -6.21 2.48
C LEU A 113 3.85 -7.72 2.29
N GLY A 114 3.11 -8.50 3.08
CA GLY A 114 3.04 -9.94 2.98
C GLY A 114 2.21 -10.53 1.84
N LEU A 115 1.44 -9.76 1.06
CA LEU A 115 0.79 -10.28 -0.14
C LEU A 115 1.71 -10.24 -1.36
N GLY A 116 2.69 -9.33 -1.37
CA GLY A 116 3.76 -9.31 -2.38
C GLY A 116 4.82 -10.40 -2.17
N THR A 117 4.72 -11.16 -1.08
CA THR A 117 5.73 -12.12 -0.61
C THR A 117 5.02 -13.40 -0.13
N SER A 118 5.54 -14.61 -0.31
CA SER A 118 4.92 -15.79 0.31
C SER A 118 5.06 -15.72 1.84
N SER A 119 4.11 -16.26 2.62
CA SER A 119 4.23 -16.27 4.10
C SER A 119 5.54 -16.91 4.58
N GLN A 120 6.04 -17.91 3.83
CA GLN A 120 7.34 -18.53 4.08
C GLN A 120 8.49 -17.52 3.94
N ASN A 121 8.47 -16.66 2.92
CA ASN A 121 9.49 -15.65 2.71
C ASN A 121 9.45 -14.56 3.78
N ILE A 122 8.26 -14.14 4.25
CA ILE A 122 8.16 -13.20 5.39
C ILE A 122 8.76 -13.80 6.66
N PHE A 123 8.45 -15.08 6.93
CA PHE A 123 9.02 -15.79 8.06
C PHE A 123 10.55 -15.91 7.97
N LEU A 124 11.09 -16.19 6.78
CA LEU A 124 12.53 -16.22 6.54
C LEU A 124 13.18 -14.85 6.81
N LYS A 125 12.58 -13.76 6.31
CA LYS A 125 13.06 -12.39 6.59
C LYS A 125 13.05 -12.04 8.07
N THR A 126 12.00 -12.47 8.78
CA THR A 126 11.89 -12.26 10.23
C THR A 126 13.02 -12.97 10.99
N GLN A 127 13.36 -14.20 10.60
CA GLN A 127 14.50 -14.93 11.16
C GLN A 127 15.84 -14.28 10.80
N GLU A 128 16.02 -13.90 9.54
CA GLU A 128 17.23 -13.25 9.02
C GLU A 128 17.56 -11.97 9.80
N TRP A 129 16.54 -11.18 10.15
CA TRP A 129 16.72 -9.93 10.90
C TRP A 129 16.65 -10.10 12.42
N GLY A 130 16.37 -11.30 12.92
CA GLY A 130 16.48 -11.64 14.35
C GLY A 130 15.49 -10.89 15.26
N GLN A 131 14.22 -10.75 14.85
CA GLN A 131 13.21 -10.01 15.61
C GLN A 131 11.95 -10.84 15.84
N ASN A 132 11.31 -10.67 17.01
CA ASN A 132 9.99 -11.23 17.29
C ASN A 132 8.92 -10.24 16.80
N VAL A 133 7.98 -10.70 15.97
CA VAL A 133 7.01 -9.84 15.27
C VAL A 133 5.60 -10.33 15.57
N THR A 134 4.78 -9.47 16.17
CA THR A 134 3.35 -9.71 16.41
C THR A 134 2.47 -9.21 15.26
N GLY A 135 3.00 -8.34 14.40
CA GLY A 135 2.31 -7.69 13.29
C GLY A 135 1.55 -6.41 13.66
N TYR A 136 1.22 -6.21 14.94
CA TYR A 136 0.43 -5.06 15.41
C TYR A 136 1.30 -3.87 15.85
N THR A 137 2.55 -4.12 16.21
CA THR A 137 3.48 -3.07 16.67
C THR A 137 4.58 -2.87 15.64
N ILE A 138 4.98 -1.61 15.43
CA ILE A 138 6.14 -1.28 14.63
C ILE A 138 7.38 -1.92 15.22
N THR A 139 8.19 -2.49 14.33
CA THR A 139 9.51 -3.03 14.62
C THR A 139 10.41 -2.73 13.43
N ALA A 140 11.71 -2.92 13.57
CA ALA A 140 12.64 -2.83 12.44
C ALA A 140 12.22 -3.72 11.25
N VAL A 141 11.55 -4.86 11.49
CA VAL A 141 11.08 -5.76 10.41
C VAL A 141 10.03 -5.09 9.54
N HIS A 142 9.06 -4.39 10.13
CA HIS A 142 8.02 -3.69 9.36
C HIS A 142 8.63 -2.62 8.46
N ILE A 143 9.59 -1.87 9.00
CA ILE A 143 10.28 -0.80 8.29
C ILE A 143 11.11 -1.38 7.15
N LYS A 144 11.86 -2.45 7.40
CA LYS A 144 12.66 -3.14 6.39
C LYS A 144 11.80 -3.76 5.29
N LEU A 145 10.67 -4.38 5.62
CA LEU A 145 9.73 -4.89 4.61
C LEU A 145 9.22 -3.76 3.72
N LEU A 146 8.89 -2.60 4.30
CA LEU A 146 8.44 -1.43 3.55
C LEU A 146 9.57 -0.86 2.66
N GLN A 147 10.80 -0.81 3.17
CA GLN A 147 11.98 -0.40 2.40
C GLN A 147 12.22 -1.30 1.21
N GLU A 148 12.22 -2.62 1.41
CA GLU A 148 12.39 -3.59 0.33
C GLU A 148 11.24 -3.55 -0.68
N HIS A 149 10.01 -3.32 -0.22
CA HIS A 149 8.85 -3.16 -1.09
C HIS A 149 9.06 -2.02 -2.10
N TYR A 150 9.70 -0.93 -1.68
CA TYR A 150 10.07 0.19 -2.54
C TYR A 150 11.46 0.07 -3.20
N GLY A 151 12.14 -1.06 -3.05
CA GLY A 151 13.49 -1.27 -3.60
C GLY A 151 14.58 -0.43 -2.94
N LEU A 152 14.37 -0.01 -1.69
CA LEU A 152 15.31 0.75 -0.88
C LEU A 152 16.16 -0.17 0.01
N THR A 153 17.28 0.36 0.51
CA THR A 153 18.10 -0.34 1.50
C THR A 153 17.31 -0.57 2.79
N ALA A 154 17.32 -1.82 3.26
CA ALA A 154 16.58 -2.26 4.43
C ALA A 154 17.37 -2.06 5.74
N ASP A 155 17.50 -0.81 6.19
CA ASP A 155 18.18 -0.47 7.47
C ASP A 155 17.25 -0.59 8.70
N GLY A 156 15.93 -0.59 8.50
CA GLY A 156 14.95 -0.71 9.57
C GLY A 156 14.71 0.56 10.37
N THR A 157 15.05 1.72 9.82
CA THR A 157 14.77 3.03 10.42
C THR A 157 13.91 3.89 9.52
N PHE A 158 13.18 4.83 10.12
CA PHE A 158 12.55 5.93 9.39
C PHE A 158 13.30 7.21 9.72
N ASP A 159 14.51 7.36 9.17
CA ASP A 159 15.30 8.58 9.37
C ASP A 159 14.74 9.74 8.55
N GLY A 160 14.32 10.80 9.25
CA GLY A 160 13.65 11.94 8.65
C GLY A 160 14.60 12.94 7.97
N PRO A 161 14.26 13.48 6.78
CA PRO A 161 13.17 13.06 5.90
C PRO A 161 13.46 11.71 5.24
N SER A 162 12.50 10.78 5.33
CA SER A 162 12.72 9.39 4.92
C SER A 162 12.32 9.15 3.46
N PRO A 163 13.20 8.55 2.64
CA PRO A 163 12.84 8.13 1.29
C PRO A 163 11.74 7.06 1.30
N THR A 164 11.69 6.20 2.33
CA THR A 164 10.64 5.19 2.49
C THR A 164 9.28 5.82 2.77
N ILE A 165 9.23 6.80 3.68
CA ILE A 165 7.99 7.55 3.95
C ILE A 165 7.53 8.27 2.68
N LYS A 166 8.46 8.89 1.96
CA LYS A 166 8.14 9.59 0.71
C LYS A 166 7.57 8.65 -0.35
N ALA A 167 8.12 7.44 -0.48
CA ALA A 167 7.60 6.42 -1.39
C ALA A 167 6.19 5.98 -0.97
N LEU A 168 5.97 5.74 0.33
CA LEU A 168 4.65 5.42 0.87
C LEU A 168 3.62 6.52 0.61
N GLN A 169 3.97 7.79 0.84
CA GLN A 169 3.07 8.92 0.58
C GLN A 169 2.69 9.00 -0.90
N ASN A 170 3.64 8.75 -1.81
CA ASN A 170 3.35 8.67 -3.24
C ASN A 170 2.39 7.53 -3.58
N GLU A 171 2.60 6.33 -3.02
CA GLU A 171 1.71 5.20 -3.26
C GLU A 171 0.32 5.46 -2.69
N ILE A 172 0.20 5.94 -1.45
CA ILE A 172 -1.07 6.35 -0.86
C ILE A 172 -1.85 7.26 -1.82
N ASN A 173 -1.19 8.30 -2.35
CA ASN A 173 -1.82 9.25 -3.28
C ASN A 173 -2.30 8.64 -4.60
N GLN A 174 -1.84 7.44 -4.99
CA GLN A 174 -2.40 6.74 -6.16
C GLN A 174 -3.79 6.13 -5.90
N TYR A 175 -4.14 5.89 -4.64
CA TYR A 175 -5.37 5.20 -4.25
C TYR A 175 -6.36 6.07 -3.49
N VAL A 176 -5.87 7.11 -2.82
CA VAL A 176 -6.71 8.06 -2.06
C VAL A 176 -6.82 9.42 -2.76
N GLY A 177 -6.03 9.64 -3.82
CA GLY A 177 -6.02 10.84 -4.64
C GLY A 177 -7.08 10.87 -5.74
#